data_AF-A0A432FKS6-F1
#
_entry.id   AF-A0A432FKS6-F1
#
_cell.length_a   1.000
_cell.length_b   1.000
_cell.length_c   1.000
_cell.angle_alpha   90.00
_cell.angle_beta   90.00
_cell.angle_gamma   90.00
#
_symmetry.space_group_name_H-M   'P 1'
#
loop_
_entity.id
_entity.type
_entity.pdbx_description
1 polymer ?
#
loop_
_entity_poly.entity_id
_entity_poly.type
_entity_poly.pdbx_seq_one_letter_code
_entity_poly.pdbx_strand_id
1 'polypeptide(L)'
;IGDEIASRIVKEDGVENYESIFGGSRNGKAHDWFYSATGCFQYLIECGTANLQPDSVEQIEDTIERLMPAQIYLLDRAIGYNEDAGQITGIVRDGAGNVLEDVEVMVEERHGGVLQPRNTDEFGRFRRILNPSTYNFRFRKFGYEETAIQATANNSAIYDTDILLTPKIMYEISFILNDLWSDVRVKYDNGIFSGELDANLAFELPEGDWDLTVYVMAEGYDVMPWTRKINVDRDMQIIPNFEDSSPIELGISDSSWWNLISGSWIFDEEKLLTNSNLLYSNNDSLAESWELESPWIDVSGSNRIVLEMSHQYEVEWDHDSIQVSLLDVDGEIARRVWKDQNWNEMVKGFIWVNDTSGFDSIKVQLSFGRDQTVAYRGWQIESMNLFHGYEQDLSIQSGNGFSPINLGTASSAYPNPSTGMISIDLELWREPLNITVYNLLGQEVYRENLAGMSPQRHTWRFDLQNRRGIPVSSGVYFIRISGQRKEFIRKCVFLKP
;
A
#
# COMPACT_ATOMS: atom_id res chain seq x y z
N ILE A 1 -12.56 27.42 -1.93
CA ILE A 1 -11.26 27.70 -2.62
C ILE A 1 -11.48 27.88 -4.12
N GLY A 2 -11.99 26.89 -4.86
CA GLY A 2 -12.22 27.04 -6.31
C GLY A 2 -13.03 28.29 -6.68
N ASP A 3 -14.15 28.52 -5.99
CA ASP A 3 -15.03 29.67 -6.23
C ASP A 3 -14.32 31.01 -5.95
N GLU A 4 -13.53 31.07 -4.86
CA GLU A 4 -12.76 32.27 -4.49
C GLU A 4 -11.65 32.58 -5.50
N ILE A 5 -11.00 31.55 -6.08
CA ILE A 5 -10.02 31.74 -7.16
C ILE A 5 -10.73 32.30 -8.38
N ALA A 6 -11.82 31.67 -8.81
CA ALA A 6 -12.55 32.05 -10.01
C ALA A 6 -13.10 33.47 -9.91
N SER A 7 -13.66 33.83 -8.74
CA SER A 7 -14.18 35.18 -8.46
C SER A 7 -13.10 36.26 -8.37
N ARG A 8 -11.80 35.94 -8.42
CA ARG A 8 -10.69 36.89 -8.44
C ARG A 8 -10.03 37.02 -9.81
N ILE A 9 -10.46 36.22 -10.78
CA ILE A 9 -9.96 36.28 -12.16
C ILE A 9 -10.98 37.00 -13.02
N VAL A 10 -10.62 38.16 -13.54
CA VAL A 10 -11.43 38.90 -14.50
C VAL A 10 -11.24 38.30 -15.91
N LYS A 11 -12.33 38.13 -16.67
CA LYS A 11 -12.30 37.69 -18.07
C LYS A 11 -11.58 38.72 -18.95
N GLU A 12 -11.09 38.29 -20.11
CA GLU A 12 -10.37 39.13 -21.07
C GLU A 12 -11.23 40.31 -21.59
N ASP A 13 -12.55 40.18 -21.60
CA ASP A 13 -13.47 41.27 -21.97
C ASP A 13 -13.66 42.32 -20.85
N GLY A 14 -13.15 42.07 -19.65
CA GLY A 14 -13.24 42.95 -18.49
C GLY A 14 -14.63 43.04 -17.86
N VAL A 15 -15.61 42.24 -18.27
CA VAL A 15 -17.01 42.40 -17.86
C VAL A 15 -17.35 41.55 -16.64
N GLU A 16 -16.95 40.28 -16.66
CA GLU A 16 -17.28 39.30 -15.63
C GLU A 16 -16.04 38.59 -15.11
N ASN A 17 -16.21 37.86 -14.01
CA ASN A 17 -15.18 37.00 -13.47
C ASN A 17 -15.41 35.56 -13.93
N TYR A 18 -14.39 34.73 -13.78
CA TYR A 18 -14.52 33.30 -14.09
C TYR A 18 -15.50 32.62 -13.13
N GLU A 19 -16.04 31.49 -13.59
CA GLU A 19 -16.83 30.57 -12.78
C GLU A 19 -16.06 29.25 -12.62
N SER A 20 -16.14 28.67 -11.43
CA SER A 20 -15.62 27.34 -11.12
C SER A 20 -16.63 26.28 -11.57
N ILE A 21 -16.11 25.23 -12.20
CA ILE A 21 -16.91 24.07 -12.62
C ILE A 21 -16.21 22.80 -12.13
N PHE A 22 -16.98 21.88 -11.56
CA PHE A 22 -16.46 20.57 -11.16
C PHE A 22 -16.12 19.71 -12.39
N GLY A 23 -15.01 18.98 -12.32
CA GLY A 23 -14.68 17.98 -13.33
C GLY A 23 -15.68 16.83 -13.31
N GLY A 24 -16.53 16.71 -14.34
CA GLY A 24 -17.57 15.68 -14.40
C GLY A 24 -17.28 14.46 -15.28
N SER A 25 -16.06 14.27 -15.79
CA SER A 25 -15.76 13.19 -16.75
C SER A 25 -14.55 12.35 -16.37
N ARG A 26 -14.67 11.03 -16.50
CA ARG A 26 -13.64 10.02 -16.16
C ARG A 26 -12.61 9.85 -17.28
N ASN A 27 -11.98 10.96 -17.69
CA ASN A 27 -11.11 11.00 -18.86
C ASN A 27 -9.63 11.13 -18.48
N GLY A 28 -9.23 10.65 -17.29
CA GLY A 28 -7.85 10.71 -16.82
C GLY A 28 -7.34 12.15 -16.63
N LYS A 29 -8.14 13.02 -15.99
CA LYS A 29 -7.74 14.42 -15.79
C LYS A 29 -6.59 14.50 -14.80
N ALA A 30 -5.61 15.35 -15.11
CA ALA A 30 -4.43 15.51 -14.28
C ALA A 30 -4.78 15.91 -12.83
N HIS A 31 -5.74 16.81 -12.62
CA HIS A 31 -6.11 17.28 -11.28
C HIS A 31 -6.73 16.19 -10.41
N ASP A 32 -7.49 15.26 -10.99
CA ASP A 32 -8.03 14.12 -10.26
C ASP A 32 -6.89 13.21 -9.78
N TRP A 33 -5.91 12.95 -10.65
CA TRP A 33 -4.73 12.16 -10.32
C TRP A 33 -3.83 12.86 -9.28
N PHE A 34 -3.56 14.16 -9.43
CA PHE A 34 -2.78 14.93 -8.45
C PHE A 34 -3.45 14.89 -7.08
N TYR A 35 -4.78 15.06 -7.05
CA TYR A 35 -5.49 14.98 -5.80
C TYR A 35 -5.48 13.57 -5.22
N SER A 36 -5.80 12.52 -5.99
CA SER A 36 -5.84 11.15 -5.48
C SER A 36 -4.45 10.65 -5.05
N ALA A 37 -3.42 10.89 -5.86
CA ALA A 37 -2.06 10.39 -5.63
C ALA A 37 -1.30 11.18 -4.57
N THR A 38 -1.47 12.51 -4.51
CA THR A 38 -0.61 13.37 -3.66
C THR A 38 -1.38 14.18 -2.61
N GLY A 39 -2.68 14.36 -2.77
CA GLY A 39 -3.49 15.28 -1.96
C GLY A 39 -3.34 16.75 -2.34
N CYS A 40 -2.60 17.05 -3.42
CA CYS A 40 -2.49 18.38 -3.98
C CYS A 40 -3.82 18.82 -4.60
N PHE A 41 -4.30 20.00 -4.21
CA PHE A 41 -5.40 20.65 -4.89
C PHE A 41 -4.87 21.35 -6.14
N GLN A 42 -5.07 20.74 -7.31
CA GLN A 42 -4.71 21.34 -8.58
C GLN A 42 -5.94 22.00 -9.22
N TYR A 43 -5.76 23.22 -9.74
CA TYR A 43 -6.76 23.93 -10.51
C TYR A 43 -6.30 24.04 -11.97
N LEU A 44 -7.21 23.76 -12.90
CA LEU A 44 -7.02 24.06 -14.32
C LEU A 44 -7.71 25.40 -14.61
N ILE A 45 -6.94 26.38 -15.07
CA ILE A 45 -7.42 27.74 -15.33
C ILE A 45 -7.14 28.07 -16.80
N GLU A 46 -8.19 28.34 -17.56
CA GLU A 46 -8.10 28.69 -18.99
C GLU A 46 -8.06 30.22 -19.14
N CYS A 47 -6.87 30.81 -19.13
CA CYS A 47 -6.71 32.26 -18.97
C CYS A 47 -6.84 33.12 -20.24
N GLY A 48 -7.33 32.57 -21.35
CA GLY A 48 -7.42 33.29 -22.62
C GLY A 48 -8.52 32.75 -23.51
N THR A 49 -8.95 33.55 -24.47
CA THR A 49 -10.06 33.20 -25.39
C THR A 49 -9.54 32.50 -26.66
N ALA A 50 -8.90 33.25 -27.56
CA ALA A 50 -8.39 32.76 -28.85
C ALA A 50 -6.92 33.17 -29.12
N ASN A 51 -6.31 33.95 -28.22
CA ASN A 51 -4.97 34.52 -28.36
C ASN A 51 -3.93 33.65 -27.63
N LEU A 52 -3.82 32.37 -28.00
CA LEU A 52 -2.80 31.49 -27.40
C LEU A 52 -1.40 32.01 -27.76
N GLN A 53 -0.61 32.34 -26.73
CA GLN A 53 0.76 32.90 -26.86
C GLN A 53 0.78 34.24 -27.62
N PRO A 54 0.19 35.31 -27.07
CA PRO A 54 0.15 36.59 -27.76
C PRO A 54 1.55 37.22 -27.83
N ASP A 55 1.90 37.80 -28.98
CA ASP A 55 3.14 38.60 -29.13
C ASP A 55 2.97 40.05 -28.65
N SER A 56 1.74 40.46 -28.32
CA SER A 56 1.43 41.80 -27.86
C SER A 56 1.77 41.96 -26.37
N VAL A 57 2.69 42.88 -26.07
CA VAL A 57 3.04 43.25 -24.69
C VAL A 57 1.79 43.69 -23.92
N GLU A 58 0.88 44.44 -24.53
CA GLU A 58 -0.36 44.91 -23.89
C GLU A 58 -1.25 43.73 -23.45
N GLN A 59 -1.37 42.69 -24.28
CA GLN A 59 -2.18 41.50 -23.94
C GLN A 59 -1.48 40.61 -22.89
N ILE A 60 -0.15 40.54 -22.92
CA ILE A 60 0.63 39.81 -21.91
C ILE A 60 0.46 40.48 -20.55
N GLU A 61 0.67 41.79 -20.45
CA GLU A 61 0.55 42.54 -19.20
C GLU A 61 -0.89 42.52 -18.66
N ASP A 62 -1.91 42.72 -19.51
CA ASP A 62 -3.32 42.57 -19.13
C ASP A 62 -3.61 41.17 -18.55
N THR A 63 -3.11 40.12 -19.19
CA THR A 63 -3.28 38.75 -18.69
C THR A 63 -2.62 38.55 -17.34
N ILE A 64 -1.41 39.10 -17.14
CA ILE A 64 -0.72 39.04 -15.85
C ILE A 64 -1.53 39.78 -14.77
N GLU A 65 -1.97 41.01 -15.04
CA GLU A 65 -2.72 41.83 -14.10
C GLU A 65 -4.04 41.17 -13.67
N ARG A 66 -4.80 40.59 -14.61
CA ARG A 66 -6.07 39.90 -14.30
C ARG A 66 -5.90 38.61 -13.50
N LEU A 67 -4.77 37.91 -13.65
CA LEU A 67 -4.52 36.63 -12.96
C LEU A 67 -3.82 36.80 -11.61
N MET A 68 -3.04 37.87 -11.43
CA MET A 68 -2.21 38.06 -10.24
C MET A 68 -3.00 38.02 -8.92
N PRO A 69 -4.19 38.62 -8.77
CA PRO A 69 -4.96 38.53 -7.52
C PRO A 69 -5.29 37.10 -7.12
N ALA A 70 -5.67 36.25 -8.07
CA ALA A 70 -6.00 34.85 -7.80
C ALA A 70 -4.76 34.00 -7.48
N GLN A 71 -3.62 34.32 -8.10
CA GLN A 71 -2.33 33.68 -7.78
C GLN A 71 -1.88 34.03 -6.36
N ILE A 72 -1.94 35.30 -5.97
CA ILE A 72 -1.60 35.73 -4.60
C ILE A 72 -2.55 35.10 -3.59
N TYR A 73 -3.86 35.08 -3.86
CA TYR A 73 -4.85 34.40 -3.02
C TYR A 73 -4.49 32.93 -2.77
N LEU A 74 -4.05 32.19 -3.80
CA LEU A 74 -3.64 30.79 -3.64
C LEU A 74 -2.43 30.63 -2.71
N LEU A 75 -1.43 31.50 -2.84
CA LEU A 75 -0.24 31.48 -1.97
C LEU A 75 -0.62 31.82 -0.53
N ASP A 76 -1.39 32.89 -0.34
CA ASP A 76 -1.91 33.36 0.94
C ASP A 76 -2.76 32.28 1.62
N ARG A 77 -3.65 31.62 0.87
CA ARG A 77 -4.47 30.50 1.35
C ARG A 77 -3.64 29.28 1.75
N ALA A 78 -2.55 28.99 1.04
CA ALA A 78 -1.69 27.84 1.30
C ALA A 78 -0.82 28.00 2.56
N ILE A 79 -0.48 29.24 2.93
CA ILE A 79 0.30 29.55 4.14
C ILE A 79 -0.55 30.12 5.28
N GLY A 80 -1.85 30.28 5.07
CA GLY A 80 -2.80 30.85 6.04
C GLY A 80 -2.49 32.30 6.40
N TYR A 81 -2.08 33.10 5.42
CA TYR A 81 -1.73 34.51 5.56
C TYR A 81 -2.73 35.37 4.79
N ASN A 82 -3.27 36.44 5.39
CA ASN A 82 -4.30 37.37 4.84
C ASN A 82 -5.62 36.76 4.34
N GLU A 83 -5.69 35.44 4.16
CA GLU A 83 -6.84 34.68 3.69
C GLU A 83 -7.19 33.57 4.69
N ASP A 84 -8.27 32.82 4.43
CA ASP A 84 -8.75 31.75 5.30
C ASP A 84 -7.65 30.77 5.73
N ALA A 85 -7.27 30.81 6.99
CA ALA A 85 -6.19 29.99 7.55
C ALA A 85 -6.61 28.54 7.87
N GLY A 86 -7.74 28.08 7.33
CA GLY A 86 -8.32 26.75 7.55
C GLY A 86 -7.35 25.63 7.18
N GLN A 87 -6.56 25.21 8.16
CA GLN A 87 -5.55 24.18 8.03
C GLN A 87 -5.22 23.58 9.40
N ILE A 88 -4.92 22.29 9.41
CA ILE A 88 -4.33 21.58 10.55
C ILE A 88 -2.95 21.08 10.12
N THR A 89 -1.93 21.33 10.94
CA THR A 89 -0.53 20.94 10.67
C THR A 89 0.14 20.51 11.96
N GLY A 90 1.30 19.87 11.84
CA GLY A 90 2.14 19.54 12.98
C GLY A 90 3.34 18.70 12.59
N ILE A 91 4.16 18.34 13.58
CA ILE A 91 5.25 17.38 13.43
C ILE A 91 4.93 16.11 14.22
N VAL A 92 5.08 14.96 13.58
CA VAL A 92 4.97 13.65 14.23
C VAL A 92 6.34 13.20 14.72
N ARG A 93 6.42 12.79 15.99
CA ARG A 93 7.65 12.35 16.66
C ARG A 93 7.45 11.06 17.43
N ASP A 94 8.55 10.38 17.74
CA ASP A 94 8.57 9.29 18.73
C ASP A 94 8.82 9.80 20.16
N GLY A 95 8.71 8.91 21.14
CA GLY A 95 9.00 9.17 22.56
C GLY A 95 10.42 9.66 22.86
N ALA A 96 11.37 9.46 21.95
CA ALA A 96 12.76 9.93 22.07
C ALA A 96 12.96 11.31 21.42
N GLY A 97 11.95 11.86 20.75
CA GLY A 97 11.96 13.16 20.09
C GLY A 97 12.39 13.12 18.62
N ASN A 98 12.64 11.95 18.04
CA ASN A 98 12.97 11.80 16.62
C ASN A 98 11.75 12.15 15.77
N VAL A 99 11.95 12.83 14.64
CA VAL A 99 10.88 13.06 13.66
C VAL A 99 10.57 11.79 12.89
N LEU A 100 9.29 11.56 12.60
CA LEU A 100 8.82 10.36 11.91
C LEU A 100 8.31 10.70 10.50
N GLU A 101 9.13 10.41 9.49
CA GLU A 101 8.73 10.36 8.08
C GLU A 101 7.79 9.17 7.83
N ASP A 102 6.98 9.22 6.76
CA ASP A 102 6.11 8.12 6.34
C ASP A 102 5.15 7.63 7.43
N VAL A 103 4.61 8.57 8.22
CA VAL A 103 3.43 8.34 9.06
C VAL A 103 2.21 8.67 8.21
N GLU A 104 1.34 7.70 7.99
CA GLU A 104 0.05 7.95 7.37
C GLU A 104 -0.81 8.82 8.30
N VAL A 105 -1.36 9.90 7.75
CA VAL A 105 -2.21 10.85 8.47
C VAL A 105 -3.57 10.94 7.77
N MET A 106 -4.56 10.27 8.34
CA MET A 106 -5.92 10.25 7.84
C MET A 106 -6.76 11.33 8.52
N VAL A 107 -7.64 11.95 7.74
CA VAL A 107 -8.75 12.77 8.23
C VAL A 107 -9.99 11.93 7.96
N GLU A 108 -10.58 11.33 8.99
CA GLU A 108 -11.59 10.27 8.84
C GLU A 108 -12.78 10.73 7.99
N GLU A 109 -13.19 11.99 8.11
CA GLU A 109 -14.33 12.56 7.36
C GLU A 109 -13.99 12.93 5.91
N ARG A 110 -12.72 12.84 5.51
CA ARG A 110 -12.19 13.24 4.20
C ARG A 110 -11.33 12.15 3.56
N HIS A 111 -11.41 10.92 4.08
CA HIS A 111 -10.70 9.76 3.56
C HIS A 111 -11.65 8.85 2.78
N GLY A 112 -11.14 8.20 1.74
CA GLY A 112 -11.84 7.22 0.93
C GLY A 112 -10.82 6.41 0.13
N GLY A 113 -11.17 5.19 -0.26
CA GLY A 113 -10.27 4.18 -0.83
C GLY A 113 -9.61 4.57 -2.15
N VAL A 114 -10.16 5.54 -2.87
CA VAL A 114 -9.54 6.11 -4.08
C VAL A 114 -8.30 6.96 -3.78
N LEU A 115 -8.16 7.45 -2.54
CA LEU A 115 -7.06 8.32 -2.14
C LEU A 115 -5.86 7.49 -1.69
N GLN A 116 -4.69 7.76 -2.27
CA GLN A 116 -3.44 7.21 -1.74
C GLN A 116 -3.18 7.72 -0.32
N PRO A 117 -2.50 6.93 0.54
CA PRO A 117 -2.13 7.36 1.89
C PRO A 117 -1.43 8.72 1.89
N ARG A 118 -1.76 9.54 2.89
CA ARG A 118 -1.22 10.90 3.00
C ARG A 118 -0.20 10.95 4.12
N ASN A 119 1.06 10.89 3.73
CA ASN A 119 2.14 10.68 4.68
C ASN A 119 2.77 11.98 5.18
N THR A 120 3.44 11.91 6.33
CA THR A 120 4.39 12.93 6.76
C THR A 120 5.61 12.98 5.84
N ASP A 121 6.18 14.18 5.68
CA ASP A 121 7.43 14.37 4.94
C ASP A 121 8.68 13.93 5.76
N GLU A 122 9.87 14.06 5.16
CA GLU A 122 11.17 13.72 5.77
C GLU A 122 11.47 14.46 7.10
N PHE A 123 10.73 15.52 7.41
CA PHE A 123 10.81 16.26 8.68
C PHE A 123 9.71 15.87 9.66
N GLY A 124 8.95 14.81 9.37
CA GLY A 124 7.80 14.36 10.13
C GLY A 124 6.59 15.28 10.04
N ARG A 125 6.57 16.23 9.09
CA ARG A 125 5.51 17.23 9.03
C ARG A 125 4.33 16.76 8.19
N PHE A 126 3.12 17.02 8.67
CA PHE A 126 1.88 16.87 7.91
C PHE A 126 1.18 18.23 7.78
N ARG A 127 0.41 18.41 6.69
CA ARG A 127 -0.43 19.59 6.43
C ARG A 127 -1.75 19.14 5.83
N ARG A 128 -2.87 19.65 6.35
CA ARG A 128 -4.22 19.38 5.85
C ARG A 128 -5.00 20.68 5.74
N ILE A 129 -5.18 21.16 4.51
CA ILE A 129 -6.06 22.29 4.20
C ILE A 129 -7.51 21.80 4.34
N LEU A 130 -8.28 22.46 5.20
CA LEU A 130 -9.61 22.03 5.61
C LEU A 130 -10.55 23.23 5.75
N ASN A 131 -11.85 23.00 5.56
CA ASN A 131 -12.86 23.98 5.90
C ASN A 131 -13.03 24.06 7.42
N PRO A 132 -13.63 25.13 7.97
CA PRO A 132 -13.93 25.22 9.39
C PRO A 132 -14.81 24.07 9.87
N SER A 133 -14.25 23.22 10.72
CA SER A 133 -14.95 22.13 11.41
C SER A 133 -14.01 21.50 12.43
N THR A 134 -14.56 20.64 13.29
CA THR A 134 -13.77 19.66 14.03
C THR A 134 -13.71 18.36 13.24
N TYR A 135 -12.52 17.76 13.21
CA TYR A 135 -12.22 16.53 12.46
C TYR A 135 -11.55 15.51 13.37
N ASN A 136 -11.78 14.23 13.08
CA ASN A 136 -11.05 13.14 13.70
C ASN A 136 -9.84 12.80 12.82
N PHE A 137 -8.65 12.86 13.41
CA PHE A 137 -7.40 12.47 12.78
C PHE A 137 -6.93 11.13 13.32
N ARG A 138 -6.36 10.31 12.44
CA ARG A 138 -5.73 9.06 12.78
C ARG A 138 -4.34 8.98 12.17
N PHE A 139 -3.37 8.57 12.97
CA PHE A 139 -1.96 8.49 12.63
C PHE A 139 -1.51 7.03 12.71
N ARG A 140 -0.99 6.50 11.61
CA ARG A 140 -0.54 5.10 11.49
C ARG A 140 0.87 5.03 10.97
N LYS A 141 1.69 4.18 11.59
CA LYS A 141 3.01 3.82 11.08
C LYS A 141 3.34 2.40 11.51
N PHE A 142 3.83 1.58 10.57
CA PHE A 142 4.32 0.24 10.88
C PHE A 142 5.41 0.30 11.96
N GLY A 143 5.28 -0.50 13.02
CA GLY A 143 6.17 -0.45 14.17
C GLY A 143 5.78 0.55 15.27
N TYR A 144 4.63 1.22 15.16
CA TYR A 144 4.12 2.16 16.16
C TYR A 144 2.67 1.87 16.52
N GLU A 145 2.27 2.27 17.72
CA GLU A 145 0.88 2.32 18.14
C GLU A 145 0.11 3.39 17.36
N GLU A 146 -1.12 3.05 16.99
CA GLU A 146 -2.02 4.00 16.35
C GLU A 146 -2.39 5.11 17.33
N THR A 147 -2.39 6.36 16.85
CA THR A 147 -2.81 7.52 17.65
C THR A 147 -3.93 8.25 16.94
N ALA A 148 -4.96 8.64 17.69
CA ALA A 148 -6.06 9.44 17.18
C ALA A 148 -6.26 10.71 18.01
N ILE A 149 -6.58 11.81 17.35
CA ILE A 149 -6.91 13.09 18.00
C ILE A 149 -8.11 13.73 17.35
N GLN A 150 -8.73 14.68 18.07
CA GLN A 150 -9.64 15.65 17.48
C GLN A 150 -8.92 16.98 17.31
N ALA A 151 -9.09 17.60 16.15
CA ALA A 151 -8.51 18.90 15.85
C ALA A 151 -9.52 19.76 15.11
N THR A 152 -9.54 21.06 15.44
CA THR A 152 -10.50 22.02 14.89
C THR A 152 -9.81 22.97 13.93
N ALA A 153 -10.16 22.90 12.65
CA ALA A 153 -9.77 23.89 11.67
C ALA A 153 -10.69 25.12 11.79
N ASN A 154 -10.14 26.32 11.64
CA ASN A 154 -10.89 27.57 11.60
C ASN A 154 -10.21 28.54 10.61
N ASN A 155 -10.92 29.58 10.20
CA ASN A 155 -10.41 30.53 9.20
C ASN A 155 -9.46 31.59 9.76
N SER A 156 -9.37 31.74 11.09
CA SER A 156 -8.61 32.81 11.72
C SER A 156 -7.14 32.48 11.96
N ALA A 157 -6.82 31.20 12.18
CA ALA A 157 -5.46 30.74 12.38
C ALA A 157 -5.30 29.26 12.01
N ILE A 158 -4.10 28.91 11.54
CA ILE A 158 -3.68 27.52 11.38
C ILE A 158 -3.63 26.86 12.75
N TYR A 159 -4.24 25.68 12.86
CA TYR A 159 -4.12 24.84 14.04
C TYR A 159 -2.84 23.99 13.95
N ASP A 160 -1.85 24.30 14.79
CA ASP A 160 -0.56 23.61 14.83
C ASP A 160 -0.50 22.71 16.08
N THR A 161 -0.30 21.40 15.88
CA THR A 161 -0.19 20.43 16.98
C THR A 161 0.82 19.34 16.67
N ASP A 162 1.80 19.17 17.54
CA ASP A 162 2.70 18.02 17.44
C ASP A 162 2.01 16.74 17.91
N ILE A 163 2.40 15.62 17.30
CA ILE A 163 1.84 14.29 17.55
C ILE A 163 2.95 13.36 18.03
N LEU A 164 2.69 12.62 19.09
CA LEU A 164 3.60 11.64 19.63
C LEU A 164 3.11 10.23 19.30
N LEU A 165 3.92 9.44 18.60
CA LEU A 165 3.68 8.02 18.41
C LEU A 165 4.52 7.20 19.38
N THR A 166 3.93 6.15 19.92
CA THR A 166 4.62 5.19 20.80
C THR A 166 5.13 4.02 19.96
N PRO A 167 6.44 3.72 19.94
CA PRO A 167 6.96 2.57 19.20
C PRO A 167 6.48 1.26 19.83
N LYS A 168 6.17 0.28 18.99
CA LYS A 168 5.91 -1.11 19.38
C LYS A 168 7.21 -1.89 19.46
N ILE A 169 7.21 -2.97 20.25
CA ILE A 169 8.31 -3.93 20.20
C ILE A 169 8.26 -4.66 18.85
N MET A 170 9.41 -4.73 18.18
CA MET A 170 9.58 -5.47 16.92
C MET A 170 10.20 -6.83 17.23
N TYR A 171 9.69 -7.88 16.59
CA TYR A 171 10.17 -9.24 16.75
C TYR A 171 10.54 -9.84 15.39
N GLU A 172 11.63 -10.60 15.39
CA GLU A 172 12.13 -11.30 14.22
C GLU A 172 11.30 -12.54 13.92
N ILE A 173 10.87 -12.69 12.67
CA ILE A 173 10.14 -13.85 12.15
C ILE A 173 10.98 -14.48 11.05
N SER A 174 11.15 -15.80 11.12
CA SER A 174 11.84 -16.59 10.11
C SER A 174 11.16 -17.95 9.91
N PHE A 175 11.39 -18.56 8.75
CA PHE A 175 10.88 -19.88 8.44
C PHE A 175 12.02 -20.88 8.21
N ILE A 176 11.80 -22.14 8.60
CA ILE A 176 12.62 -23.27 8.14
C ILE A 176 11.89 -23.89 6.95
N LEU A 177 12.34 -23.55 5.75
CA LEU A 177 11.75 -23.99 4.49
C LEU A 177 12.62 -25.07 3.83
N ASN A 178 12.05 -25.73 2.81
CA ASN A 178 12.80 -26.67 1.99
C ASN A 178 13.73 -25.92 1.03
N ASP A 179 15.03 -26.20 1.11
CA ASP A 179 16.08 -25.57 0.28
C ASP A 179 15.88 -25.75 -1.24
N LEU A 180 15.02 -26.69 -1.66
CA LEU A 180 14.71 -26.92 -3.08
C LEU A 180 13.75 -25.89 -3.67
N TRP A 181 13.02 -25.12 -2.85
CA TRP A 181 12.09 -24.11 -3.33
C TRP A 181 12.80 -22.78 -3.54
N SER A 182 13.00 -22.44 -4.82
CA SER A 182 13.72 -21.22 -5.21
C SER A 182 12.91 -19.93 -5.04
N ASP A 183 11.57 -20.02 -5.00
CA ASP A 183 10.69 -18.87 -4.81
C ASP A 183 9.53 -19.24 -3.87
N VAL A 184 9.63 -18.77 -2.63
CA VAL A 184 8.61 -18.94 -1.59
C VAL A 184 8.27 -17.57 -1.05
N ARG A 185 6.98 -17.25 -1.00
CA ARG A 185 6.48 -15.96 -0.53
C ARG A 185 5.76 -16.10 0.79
N VAL A 186 5.84 -15.08 1.61
CA VAL A 186 5.01 -14.91 2.81
C VAL A 186 4.19 -13.64 2.67
N LYS A 187 2.87 -13.79 2.74
CA LYS A 187 1.95 -12.68 3.00
C LYS A 187 1.72 -12.55 4.49
N TYR A 188 1.77 -11.33 4.99
CA TYR A 188 1.40 -10.97 6.35
C TYR A 188 0.30 -9.92 6.32
N ASP A 189 -0.65 -10.00 7.25
CA ASP A 189 -1.80 -9.08 7.35
C ASP A 189 -2.27 -9.01 8.82
N ASN A 190 -2.60 -7.82 9.32
CA ASN A 190 -3.25 -7.65 10.63
C ASN A 190 -4.52 -6.79 10.57
N GLY A 191 -5.09 -6.59 9.38
CA GLY A 191 -6.22 -5.73 9.08
C GLY A 191 -5.88 -4.24 8.94
N ILE A 192 -4.65 -3.83 9.28
CA ILE A 192 -4.18 -2.44 9.15
C ILE A 192 -2.99 -2.37 8.19
N PHE A 193 -2.01 -3.23 8.41
CA PHE A 193 -0.82 -3.37 7.59
C PHE A 193 -0.80 -4.74 6.98
N SER A 194 -0.42 -4.78 5.70
CA SER A 194 -0.23 -6.02 4.97
C SER A 194 0.93 -5.89 4.00
N GLY A 195 1.54 -7.01 3.64
CA GLY A 195 2.57 -7.03 2.63
C GLY A 195 2.95 -8.44 2.23
N GLU A 196 3.87 -8.52 1.27
CA GLU A 196 4.40 -9.77 0.75
C GLU A 196 5.93 -9.67 0.70
N LEU A 197 6.61 -10.71 1.17
CA LEU A 197 8.07 -10.78 1.23
C LEU A 197 8.55 -12.16 0.77
N ASP A 198 9.85 -12.27 0.50
CA ASP A 198 10.53 -13.56 0.33
C ASP A 198 10.58 -14.29 1.67
N ALA A 199 9.93 -15.45 1.75
CA ALA A 199 9.85 -16.25 2.97
C ALA A 199 11.18 -16.91 3.36
N ASN A 200 12.16 -16.96 2.44
CA ASN A 200 13.51 -17.45 2.73
C ASN A 200 14.33 -16.46 3.57
N LEU A 201 13.89 -15.19 3.65
CA LEU A 201 14.53 -14.15 4.42
C LEU A 201 13.82 -13.96 5.76
N ALA A 202 14.59 -13.66 6.79
CA ALA A 202 14.01 -13.25 8.07
C ALA A 202 13.54 -11.79 7.97
N PHE A 203 12.42 -11.48 8.62
CA PHE A 203 11.80 -10.16 8.61
C PHE A 203 11.31 -9.79 10.02
N GLU A 204 10.85 -8.56 10.21
CA GLU A 204 10.39 -8.08 11.51
C GLU A 204 8.91 -7.72 11.44
N LEU A 205 8.14 -8.16 12.43
CA LEU A 205 6.77 -7.73 12.66
C LEU A 205 6.68 -7.06 14.03
N PRO A 206 5.88 -5.99 14.19
CA PRO A 206 5.57 -5.46 15.51
C PRO A 206 4.70 -6.44 16.28
N GLU A 207 4.77 -6.34 17.60
CA GLU A 207 3.96 -7.13 18.50
C GLU A 207 2.45 -7.02 18.20
N GLY A 208 1.76 -8.15 18.28
CA GLY A 208 0.33 -8.26 17.99
C GLY A 208 -0.05 -9.49 17.17
N ASP A 209 -1.32 -9.53 16.76
CA ASP A 209 -1.86 -10.64 15.98
C ASP A 209 -1.66 -10.42 14.48
N TRP A 210 -1.27 -11.50 13.79
CA TRP A 210 -0.98 -11.50 12.35
C TRP A 210 -1.53 -12.76 11.68
N ASP A 211 -2.16 -12.58 10.52
CA ASP A 211 -2.45 -13.62 9.56
C ASP A 211 -1.23 -13.80 8.65
N LEU A 212 -0.65 -15.01 8.64
CA LEU A 212 0.45 -15.38 7.76
C LEU A 212 -0.01 -16.40 6.73
N THR A 213 0.38 -16.20 5.47
CA THR A 213 0.21 -17.16 4.37
C THR A 213 1.53 -17.37 3.65
N VAL A 214 2.11 -18.56 3.77
CA VAL A 214 3.34 -18.95 3.08
C VAL A 214 2.98 -19.86 1.90
N TYR A 215 3.44 -19.53 0.71
CA TYR A 215 3.13 -20.29 -0.51
C TYR A 215 4.30 -20.30 -1.47
N VAL A 216 4.34 -21.33 -2.31
CA VAL A 216 5.41 -21.54 -3.29
C VAL A 216 4.98 -20.92 -4.63
N MET A 217 5.89 -20.15 -5.23
CA MET A 217 5.73 -19.56 -6.56
C MET A 217 6.56 -20.26 -7.63
N ALA A 218 7.47 -21.15 -7.22
CA ALA A 218 8.27 -21.94 -8.13
C ALA A 218 7.39 -22.89 -8.97
N GLU A 219 7.63 -22.92 -10.29
CA GLU A 219 6.93 -23.82 -11.20
C GLU A 219 7.15 -25.30 -10.85
N GLY A 220 6.11 -26.11 -11.05
CA GLY A 220 6.17 -27.56 -10.83
C GLY A 220 5.95 -28.02 -9.39
N TYR A 221 5.52 -27.12 -8.50
CA TYR A 221 5.15 -27.45 -7.11
C TYR A 221 3.71 -27.04 -6.80
N ASP A 222 2.83 -28.02 -6.66
CA ASP A 222 1.46 -27.82 -6.18
C ASP A 222 1.39 -28.24 -4.70
N VAL A 223 1.76 -27.32 -3.82
CA VAL A 223 1.72 -27.54 -2.36
C VAL A 223 0.64 -26.68 -1.73
N MET A 224 -0.07 -27.25 -0.75
CA MET A 224 -1.07 -26.50 0.01
C MET A 224 -0.39 -25.30 0.71
N PRO A 225 -0.82 -24.05 0.46
CA PRO A 225 -0.27 -22.88 1.15
C PRO A 225 -0.35 -23.05 2.66
N TRP A 226 0.69 -22.70 3.41
CA TRP A 226 0.68 -22.72 4.87
C TRP A 226 0.03 -21.45 5.43
N THR A 227 -1.04 -21.59 6.23
CA THR A 227 -1.89 -20.48 6.67
C THR A 227 -2.11 -20.53 8.19
N ARG A 228 -1.79 -19.43 8.89
CA ARG A 228 -1.95 -19.33 10.34
C ARG A 228 -2.21 -17.93 10.84
N LYS A 229 -3.06 -17.86 11.87
CA LYS A 229 -3.07 -16.77 12.85
C LYS A 229 -1.95 -16.98 13.85
N ILE A 230 -1.10 -15.99 14.02
CA ILE A 230 -0.03 -16.00 15.02
C ILE A 230 -0.16 -14.78 15.92
N ASN A 231 0.23 -14.93 17.19
CA ASN A 231 0.45 -13.82 18.09
C ASN A 231 1.96 -13.62 18.21
N VAL A 232 2.44 -12.44 17.83
CA VAL A 232 3.85 -12.07 17.85
C VAL A 232 4.16 -11.39 19.18
N ASP A 233 4.78 -12.11 20.10
CA ASP A 233 5.18 -11.66 21.45
C ASP A 233 6.66 -11.92 21.78
N ARG A 234 7.38 -12.51 20.81
CA ARG A 234 8.80 -12.86 20.86
C ARG A 234 9.29 -13.10 19.45
N ASP A 235 10.61 -13.19 19.29
CA ASP A 235 11.18 -13.67 18.04
C ASP A 235 10.79 -15.14 17.78
N MET A 236 10.47 -15.47 16.53
CA MET A 236 9.92 -16.77 16.14
C MET A 236 10.67 -17.36 14.95
N GLN A 237 11.01 -18.64 15.08
CA GLN A 237 11.36 -19.49 13.93
C GLN A 237 10.28 -20.55 13.76
N ILE A 238 9.56 -20.43 12.66
CA ILE A 238 8.39 -21.23 12.34
C ILE A 238 8.81 -22.36 11.39
N ILE A 239 8.36 -23.57 11.69
CA ILE A 239 8.53 -24.73 10.80
C ILE A 239 7.16 -25.03 10.18
N PRO A 240 6.86 -24.44 9.00
CA PRO A 240 5.60 -24.71 8.32
C PRO A 240 5.54 -26.16 7.83
N ASN A 241 4.39 -26.80 8.04
CA ASN A 241 4.08 -28.10 7.46
C ASN A 241 3.32 -27.90 6.15
N PHE A 242 3.91 -28.34 5.04
CA PHE A 242 3.29 -28.31 3.71
C PHE A 242 2.80 -29.72 3.39
N GLU A 243 1.49 -29.91 3.39
CA GLU A 243 0.90 -31.16 2.96
C GLU A 243 1.00 -31.28 1.44
N ASP A 244 1.48 -32.43 0.98
CA ASP A 244 1.50 -32.81 -0.43
C ASP A 244 0.09 -33.31 -0.81
N SER A 245 -0.77 -32.35 -1.12
CA SER A 245 -2.16 -32.59 -1.51
C SER A 245 -2.40 -31.96 -2.89
N SER A 246 -2.81 -32.76 -3.86
CA SER A 246 -3.30 -32.21 -5.13
C SER A 246 -4.57 -31.39 -4.87
N PRO A 247 -4.64 -30.14 -5.33
CA PRO A 247 -5.84 -29.34 -5.14
C PRO A 247 -7.00 -29.90 -5.96
N ILE A 248 -8.22 -29.63 -5.50
CA ILE A 248 -9.42 -29.72 -6.33
C ILE A 248 -9.45 -28.44 -7.17
N GLU A 249 -9.22 -28.56 -8.47
CA GLU A 249 -9.35 -27.44 -9.41
C GLU A 249 -10.84 -27.16 -9.67
N LEU A 250 -11.27 -25.92 -9.46
CA LEU A 250 -12.65 -25.51 -9.68
C LEU A 250 -12.86 -25.18 -11.16
N GLY A 251 -14.00 -25.59 -11.71
CA GLY A 251 -14.35 -25.40 -13.13
C GLY A 251 -14.72 -23.96 -13.47
N ILE A 252 -13.78 -23.02 -13.38
CA ILE A 252 -14.01 -21.58 -13.58
C ILE A 252 -14.59 -21.22 -14.96
N SER A 253 -14.24 -21.97 -16.01
CA SER A 253 -14.70 -21.77 -17.38
C SER A 253 -15.87 -22.68 -17.76
N ASP A 254 -16.27 -23.60 -16.88
CA ASP A 254 -17.36 -24.53 -17.11
C ASP A 254 -18.64 -24.05 -16.42
N SER A 255 -19.49 -23.37 -17.18
CA SER A 255 -20.81 -22.91 -16.69
C SER A 255 -21.70 -24.03 -16.14
N SER A 256 -21.47 -25.30 -16.52
CA SER A 256 -22.26 -26.44 -16.03
C SER A 256 -21.82 -26.92 -14.64
N TRP A 257 -20.61 -26.53 -14.22
CA TRP A 257 -20.10 -26.82 -12.88
C TRP A 257 -20.75 -25.91 -11.83
N TRP A 258 -21.05 -24.66 -12.19
CA TRP A 258 -21.59 -23.66 -11.27
C TRP A 258 -23.11 -23.64 -11.22
N ASN A 259 -23.63 -23.36 -10.02
CA ASN A 259 -25.02 -23.01 -9.80
C ASN A 259 -25.19 -21.48 -9.86
N LEU A 260 -25.77 -20.98 -10.94
CA LEU A 260 -26.07 -19.57 -11.15
C LEU A 260 -27.29 -19.15 -10.30
N ILE A 261 -27.04 -18.42 -9.20
CA ILE A 261 -28.09 -17.88 -8.34
C ILE A 261 -28.63 -16.56 -8.92
N SER A 262 -27.73 -15.64 -9.26
CA SER A 262 -28.10 -14.34 -9.84
C SER A 262 -26.95 -13.73 -10.66
N GLY A 263 -27.31 -12.79 -11.54
CA GLY A 263 -26.37 -12.06 -12.36
C GLY A 263 -26.11 -12.66 -13.73
N SER A 264 -25.18 -12.06 -14.46
CA SER A 264 -24.82 -12.44 -15.83
C SER A 264 -23.31 -12.71 -15.93
N TRP A 265 -22.85 -13.68 -15.15
CA TRP A 265 -21.47 -14.17 -15.18
C TRP A 265 -21.11 -14.73 -16.55
N ILE A 266 -19.87 -14.52 -16.96
CA ILE A 266 -19.37 -14.91 -18.28
C ILE A 266 -18.27 -15.94 -18.11
N PHE A 267 -18.53 -17.12 -18.67
CA PHE A 267 -17.60 -18.23 -18.72
C PHE A 267 -16.90 -18.20 -20.07
N ASP A 268 -15.66 -17.72 -20.08
CA ASP A 268 -14.76 -17.71 -21.23
C ASP A 268 -13.82 -18.92 -21.16
N GLU A 269 -13.20 -19.34 -22.26
CA GLU A 269 -12.47 -20.62 -22.37
C GLU A 269 -11.44 -20.84 -21.23
N GLU A 270 -10.81 -19.76 -20.75
CA GLU A 270 -9.80 -19.79 -19.69
C GLU A 270 -10.20 -19.02 -18.42
N LYS A 271 -11.36 -18.35 -18.38
CA LYS A 271 -11.65 -17.31 -17.37
C LYS A 271 -13.11 -17.23 -16.95
N LEU A 272 -13.33 -16.84 -15.70
CA LEU A 272 -14.63 -16.36 -15.22
C LEU A 272 -14.62 -14.83 -15.12
N LEU A 273 -15.60 -14.16 -15.72
CA LEU A 273 -15.69 -12.71 -15.78
C LEU A 273 -17.04 -12.19 -15.28
N THR A 274 -17.06 -10.98 -14.72
CA THR A 274 -18.30 -10.24 -14.43
C THR A 274 -18.87 -9.48 -15.63
N ASN A 275 -18.09 -9.30 -16.70
CA ASN A 275 -18.49 -8.55 -17.91
C ASN A 275 -17.58 -8.87 -19.09
N SER A 276 -18.11 -8.72 -20.31
CA SER A 276 -17.37 -8.90 -21.57
C SER A 276 -16.93 -7.58 -22.21
N ASN A 277 -17.56 -6.47 -21.82
CA ASN A 277 -17.15 -5.14 -22.23
C ASN A 277 -15.98 -4.64 -21.36
N LEU A 278 -15.39 -3.50 -21.74
CA LEU A 278 -14.33 -2.86 -20.95
C LEU A 278 -14.77 -2.55 -19.52
N LEU A 279 -16.03 -2.17 -19.31
CA LEU A 279 -16.59 -1.86 -18.00
C LEU A 279 -17.87 -2.70 -17.76
N TYR A 280 -18.16 -3.07 -16.52
CA TYR A 280 -19.45 -3.67 -16.17
C TYR A 280 -20.58 -2.67 -16.39
N SER A 281 -21.78 -3.17 -16.67
CA SER A 281 -22.95 -2.32 -16.85
C SER A 281 -23.44 -1.78 -15.52
N ASN A 282 -23.90 -0.54 -15.52
CA ASN A 282 -24.68 0.04 -14.44
C ASN A 282 -26.02 0.50 -15.00
N ASN A 283 -27.08 0.24 -14.25
CA ASN A 283 -28.41 0.77 -14.51
C ASN A 283 -28.73 1.68 -13.33
N ASP A 284 -28.82 3.00 -13.53
CA ASP A 284 -29.14 4.04 -12.53
C ASP A 284 -30.42 3.68 -11.71
N SER A 285 -30.26 2.75 -10.78
CA SER A 285 -31.29 1.91 -10.16
C SER A 285 -30.80 1.44 -8.78
N LEU A 286 -31.54 0.54 -8.14
CA LEU A 286 -31.19 0.06 -6.80
C LEU A 286 -29.94 -0.84 -6.85
N ALA A 287 -29.14 -0.81 -5.78
CA ALA A 287 -28.00 -1.69 -5.59
C ALA A 287 -28.37 -3.16 -5.86
N GLU A 288 -27.47 -3.88 -6.51
CA GLU A 288 -27.66 -5.24 -7.00
C GLU A 288 -26.52 -6.13 -6.51
N SER A 289 -26.80 -7.41 -6.23
CA SER A 289 -25.78 -8.40 -5.92
C SER A 289 -25.95 -9.63 -6.80
N TRP A 290 -24.86 -10.03 -7.44
CA TRP A 290 -24.76 -11.25 -8.22
C TRP A 290 -24.14 -12.35 -7.37
N GLU A 291 -24.63 -13.57 -7.54
CA GLU A 291 -24.18 -14.73 -6.77
C GLU A 291 -24.00 -15.95 -7.66
N LEU A 292 -22.88 -16.64 -7.46
CA LEU A 292 -22.52 -17.87 -8.15
C LEU A 292 -21.98 -18.87 -7.12
N GLU A 293 -22.47 -20.10 -7.16
CA GLU A 293 -22.13 -21.13 -6.17
C GLU A 293 -21.54 -22.38 -6.80
N SER A 294 -20.53 -22.97 -6.16
CA SER A 294 -20.06 -24.29 -6.52
C SER A 294 -21.07 -25.38 -6.13
N PRO A 295 -20.91 -26.61 -6.64
CA PRO A 295 -21.47 -27.80 -6.00
C PRO A 295 -20.90 -27.96 -4.58
N TRP A 296 -21.51 -28.86 -3.80
CA TRP A 296 -20.89 -29.32 -2.57
C TRP A 296 -19.65 -30.16 -2.91
N ILE A 297 -18.53 -29.80 -2.30
CA ILE A 297 -17.24 -30.45 -2.46
C ILE A 297 -16.98 -31.26 -1.19
N ASP A 298 -16.79 -32.56 -1.34
CA ASP A 298 -16.44 -33.45 -0.23
C ASP A 298 -15.00 -33.18 0.22
N VAL A 299 -14.84 -32.78 1.47
CA VAL A 299 -13.55 -32.52 2.12
C VAL A 299 -13.43 -33.34 3.42
N SER A 300 -14.21 -34.42 3.52
CA SER A 300 -14.33 -35.23 4.73
C SER A 300 -12.97 -35.66 5.27
N GLY A 301 -12.81 -35.53 6.59
CA GLY A 301 -11.57 -35.87 7.29
C GLY A 301 -10.50 -34.79 7.24
N SER A 302 -10.77 -33.64 6.60
CA SER A 302 -9.93 -32.45 6.71
C SER A 302 -10.30 -31.62 7.95
N ASN A 303 -9.34 -30.88 8.49
CA ASN A 303 -9.56 -29.85 9.52
C ASN A 303 -9.00 -28.49 9.10
N ARG A 304 -8.63 -28.41 7.83
CA ARG A 304 -7.91 -27.29 7.24
C ARG A 304 -8.29 -27.16 5.78
N ILE A 305 -8.76 -25.99 5.40
CA ILE A 305 -9.16 -25.65 4.03
C ILE A 305 -8.43 -24.39 3.60
N VAL A 306 -7.89 -24.40 2.38
CA VAL A 306 -7.30 -23.23 1.74
C VAL A 306 -7.80 -23.16 0.31
N LEU A 307 -8.49 -22.08 -0.04
CA LEU A 307 -8.83 -21.71 -1.40
C LEU A 307 -7.80 -20.70 -1.89
N GLU A 308 -6.97 -21.11 -2.84
CA GLU A 308 -6.10 -20.24 -3.61
C GLU A 308 -6.85 -19.81 -4.88
N MET A 309 -6.71 -18.54 -5.28
CA MET A 309 -7.27 -18.05 -6.54
C MET A 309 -6.31 -17.11 -7.25
N SER A 310 -6.28 -17.17 -8.58
CA SER A 310 -5.58 -16.21 -9.43
C SER A 310 -6.60 -15.25 -10.04
N HIS A 311 -6.52 -13.95 -9.72
CA HIS A 311 -7.51 -12.97 -10.19
C HIS A 311 -6.96 -11.54 -10.38
N GLN A 312 -7.73 -10.77 -11.15
CA GLN A 312 -7.61 -9.33 -11.35
C GLN A 312 -8.97 -8.69 -11.10
N TYR A 313 -8.99 -7.51 -10.50
CA TYR A 313 -10.25 -6.84 -10.20
C TYR A 313 -10.11 -5.32 -10.20
N GLU A 314 -11.19 -4.65 -10.59
CA GLU A 314 -11.32 -3.19 -10.58
C GLU A 314 -12.80 -2.90 -10.33
N VAL A 315 -13.12 -2.53 -9.11
CA VAL A 315 -14.47 -2.13 -8.70
C VAL A 315 -14.49 -0.67 -8.24
N GLU A 316 -15.67 -0.08 -8.13
CA GLU A 316 -15.82 1.23 -7.50
C GLU A 316 -15.37 1.16 -6.04
N TRP A 317 -14.38 1.97 -5.67
CA TRP A 317 -13.81 1.99 -4.33
C TRP A 317 -14.89 2.19 -3.28
N ASP A 318 -14.88 1.37 -2.23
CA ASP A 318 -15.78 1.44 -1.05
C ASP A 318 -17.27 1.16 -1.31
N HIS A 319 -17.74 1.33 -2.55
CA HIS A 319 -19.14 1.24 -2.96
C HIS A 319 -19.50 -0.13 -3.54
N ASP A 320 -18.66 -0.63 -4.45
CA ASP A 320 -18.82 -1.92 -5.08
C ASP A 320 -17.89 -2.94 -4.41
N SER A 321 -18.23 -4.22 -4.53
CA SER A 321 -17.43 -5.26 -3.89
C SER A 321 -17.50 -6.57 -4.63
N ILE A 322 -16.39 -7.29 -4.61
CA ILE A 322 -16.35 -8.71 -4.92
C ILE A 322 -16.03 -9.49 -3.66
N GLN A 323 -16.57 -10.69 -3.56
CA GLN A 323 -16.43 -11.53 -2.38
C GLN A 323 -16.30 -12.99 -2.78
N VAL A 324 -15.48 -13.71 -2.01
CA VAL A 324 -15.41 -15.16 -2.00
C VAL A 324 -15.74 -15.63 -0.60
N SER A 325 -16.72 -16.53 -0.48
CA SER A 325 -17.09 -17.18 0.79
C SER A 325 -16.94 -18.69 0.71
N LEU A 326 -16.46 -19.29 1.79
CA LEU A 326 -16.53 -20.72 2.05
C LEU A 326 -17.73 -20.96 2.95
N LEU A 327 -18.61 -21.86 2.54
CA LEU A 327 -19.81 -22.24 3.26
C LEU A 327 -19.73 -23.72 3.65
N ASP A 328 -20.16 -24.07 4.86
CA ASP A 328 -20.48 -25.43 5.26
C ASP A 328 -22.00 -25.60 5.44
N VAL A 329 -22.43 -26.72 6.02
CA VAL A 329 -23.85 -27.02 6.27
C VAL A 329 -24.52 -26.05 7.26
N ASP A 330 -23.74 -25.39 8.11
CA ASP A 330 -24.20 -24.47 9.14
C ASP A 330 -24.12 -22.99 8.71
N GLY A 331 -23.35 -22.67 7.66
CA GLY A 331 -23.34 -21.36 7.00
C GLY A 331 -21.96 -20.91 6.53
N GLU A 332 -21.72 -19.60 6.50
CA GLU A 332 -20.43 -19.02 6.13
C GLU A 332 -19.37 -19.26 7.22
N ILE A 333 -18.30 -19.97 6.85
CA ILE A 333 -17.18 -20.31 7.75
C ILE A 333 -15.94 -19.44 7.52
N ALA A 334 -15.78 -18.92 6.31
CA ALA A 334 -14.77 -17.92 6.00
C ALA A 334 -15.20 -17.07 4.81
N ARG A 335 -14.72 -15.83 4.76
CA ARG A 335 -14.94 -14.93 3.62
C ARG A 335 -13.77 -14.00 3.40
N ARG A 336 -13.65 -13.52 2.17
CA ARG A 336 -12.77 -12.43 1.78
C ARG A 336 -13.50 -11.48 0.86
N VAL A 337 -13.37 -10.19 1.11
CA VAL A 337 -14.05 -9.11 0.37
C VAL A 337 -13.00 -8.15 -0.17
N TRP A 338 -13.12 -7.77 -1.44
CA TRP A 338 -12.32 -6.72 -2.05
C TRP A 338 -13.24 -5.57 -2.48
N LYS A 339 -12.81 -4.34 -2.20
CA LYS A 339 -13.53 -3.08 -2.46
C LYS A 339 -12.63 -2.04 -3.11
N ASP A 340 -11.57 -2.50 -3.75
CA ASP A 340 -10.47 -1.71 -4.26
C ASP A 340 -10.11 -2.18 -5.67
N GLN A 341 -8.87 -1.94 -6.09
CA GLN A 341 -8.46 -2.18 -7.47
C GLN A 341 -7.09 -2.83 -7.54
N ASN A 342 -7.02 -3.91 -8.31
CA ASN A 342 -5.79 -4.56 -8.73
C ASN A 342 -5.96 -5.19 -10.12
N TRP A 343 -6.00 -4.33 -11.13
CA TRP A 343 -6.20 -4.77 -12.52
C TRP A 343 -4.91 -4.97 -13.31
N ASN A 344 -3.82 -4.32 -12.90
CA ASN A 344 -2.59 -4.28 -13.69
C ASN A 344 -1.78 -5.58 -13.60
N GLU A 345 -1.96 -6.34 -12.52
CA GLU A 345 -1.20 -7.56 -12.24
C GLU A 345 -2.15 -8.66 -11.78
N MET A 346 -1.88 -9.89 -12.22
CA MET A 346 -2.59 -11.06 -11.72
C MET A 346 -2.08 -11.37 -10.32
N VAL A 347 -2.99 -11.47 -9.34
CA VAL A 347 -2.62 -11.73 -7.96
C VAL A 347 -3.19 -13.04 -7.43
N LYS A 348 -2.43 -13.66 -6.52
CA LYS A 348 -2.91 -14.78 -5.71
C LYS A 348 -3.72 -14.28 -4.52
N GLY A 349 -5.03 -14.53 -4.55
CA GLY A 349 -5.93 -14.40 -3.41
C GLY A 349 -5.96 -15.69 -2.60
N PHE A 350 -6.12 -15.56 -1.28
CA PHE A 350 -6.25 -16.70 -0.37
C PHE A 350 -7.43 -16.52 0.56
N ILE A 351 -8.23 -17.57 0.72
CA ILE A 351 -9.28 -17.70 1.73
C ILE A 351 -9.01 -19.01 2.45
N TRP A 352 -8.99 -19.01 3.77
CA TRP A 352 -8.66 -20.21 4.53
C TRP A 352 -9.45 -20.30 5.82
N VAL A 353 -9.65 -21.51 6.30
CA VAL A 353 -10.31 -21.81 7.57
C VAL A 353 -9.74 -23.09 8.15
N ASN A 354 -9.49 -23.06 9.46
CA ASN A 354 -9.00 -24.21 10.21
C ASN A 354 -9.96 -24.43 11.38
N ASP A 355 -10.46 -25.66 11.54
CA ASP A 355 -11.33 -26.01 12.67
C ASP A 355 -10.98 -27.41 13.18
N THR A 356 -10.68 -27.50 14.47
CA THR A 356 -10.39 -28.76 15.16
C THR A 356 -11.53 -29.78 15.10
N SER A 357 -12.79 -29.36 14.87
CA SER A 357 -13.91 -30.30 14.67
C SER A 357 -13.86 -31.01 13.32
N GLY A 358 -13.13 -30.46 12.35
CA GLY A 358 -13.07 -30.95 10.99
C GLY A 358 -14.22 -30.44 10.10
N PHE A 359 -14.12 -30.76 8.82
CA PHE A 359 -15.10 -30.43 7.78
C PHE A 359 -15.51 -31.70 7.02
N ASP A 360 -16.79 -31.79 6.68
CA ASP A 360 -17.34 -32.89 5.85
C ASP A 360 -17.45 -32.45 4.39
N SER A 361 -18.15 -31.35 4.14
CA SER A 361 -18.29 -30.78 2.81
C SER A 361 -18.35 -29.26 2.88
N ILE A 362 -17.89 -28.62 1.82
CA ILE A 362 -17.94 -27.18 1.68
C ILE A 362 -18.50 -26.75 0.33
N LYS A 363 -18.87 -25.49 0.23
CA LYS A 363 -19.25 -24.81 -1.00
C LYS A 363 -18.48 -23.50 -1.10
N VAL A 364 -18.07 -23.16 -2.32
CA VAL A 364 -17.49 -21.85 -2.65
C VAL A 364 -18.59 -20.97 -3.25
N GLN A 365 -18.79 -19.79 -2.68
CA GLN A 365 -19.71 -18.78 -3.19
C GLN A 365 -18.91 -17.56 -3.66
N LEU A 366 -19.18 -17.10 -4.87
CA LEU A 366 -18.68 -15.85 -5.41
C LEU A 366 -19.82 -14.82 -5.40
N SER A 367 -19.52 -13.61 -4.98
CA SER A 367 -20.49 -12.51 -5.00
C SER A 367 -19.91 -11.26 -5.65
N PHE A 368 -20.73 -10.55 -6.41
CA PHE A 368 -20.40 -9.25 -6.99
C PHE A 368 -21.51 -8.25 -6.69
N GLY A 369 -21.27 -7.38 -5.70
CA GLY A 369 -22.16 -6.32 -5.28
C GLY A 369 -21.85 -5.01 -5.98
N ARG A 370 -22.87 -4.36 -6.54
CA ARG A 370 -22.78 -3.10 -7.24
C ARG A 370 -23.84 -2.11 -6.76
N ASP A 371 -23.46 -0.86 -6.51
CA ASP A 371 -24.39 0.23 -6.18
C ASP A 371 -25.05 0.84 -7.43
N GLN A 372 -24.60 0.43 -8.61
CA GLN A 372 -25.08 0.82 -9.94
C GLN A 372 -24.80 2.28 -10.32
N THR A 373 -23.84 2.95 -9.67
CA THR A 373 -23.52 4.35 -9.96
C THR A 373 -22.31 4.48 -10.90
N VAL A 374 -21.12 4.01 -10.54
CA VAL A 374 -19.91 4.11 -11.37
C VAL A 374 -19.38 2.73 -11.77
N ALA A 375 -19.11 2.55 -13.07
CA ALA A 375 -18.67 1.27 -13.60
C ALA A 375 -17.15 1.17 -13.74
N TYR A 376 -16.57 0.02 -13.40
CA TYR A 376 -15.15 -0.29 -13.59
C TYR A 376 -14.98 -1.58 -14.38
N ARG A 377 -13.76 -2.10 -14.51
CA ARG A 377 -13.49 -3.28 -15.37
C ARG A 377 -14.06 -4.58 -14.83
N GLY A 378 -14.40 -4.63 -13.54
CA GLY A 378 -15.07 -5.77 -12.92
C GLY A 378 -14.08 -6.74 -12.31
N TRP A 379 -14.35 -8.03 -12.43
CA TRP A 379 -13.55 -9.10 -11.85
C TRP A 379 -13.32 -10.22 -12.85
N GLN A 380 -12.07 -10.64 -12.94
CA GLN A 380 -11.59 -11.73 -13.77
C GLN A 380 -10.87 -12.75 -12.89
N ILE A 381 -11.26 -14.02 -13.00
CA ILE A 381 -10.64 -15.14 -12.29
C ILE A 381 -10.08 -16.12 -13.33
N GLU A 382 -8.79 -16.45 -13.21
CA GLU A 382 -8.06 -17.37 -14.10
C GLU A 382 -7.83 -18.75 -13.50
N SER A 383 -7.87 -18.88 -12.18
CA SER A 383 -7.81 -20.19 -11.51
C SER A 383 -8.37 -20.10 -10.10
N MET A 384 -8.96 -21.20 -9.63
CA MET A 384 -9.31 -21.41 -8.23
C MET A 384 -8.99 -22.85 -7.85
N ASN A 385 -8.15 -23.01 -6.84
CA ASN A 385 -7.64 -24.30 -6.38
C ASN A 385 -7.99 -24.47 -4.90
N LEU A 386 -8.78 -25.50 -4.60
CA LEU A 386 -9.17 -25.82 -3.24
C LEU A 386 -8.27 -26.93 -2.69
N PHE A 387 -7.49 -26.58 -1.68
CA PHE A 387 -6.71 -27.52 -0.89
C PHE A 387 -7.46 -27.86 0.39
N HIS A 388 -7.44 -29.13 0.77
CA HIS A 388 -7.97 -29.60 2.04
C HIS A 388 -7.02 -30.64 2.64
N GLY A 389 -6.84 -30.59 3.95
CA GLY A 389 -5.83 -31.38 4.64
C GLY A 389 -6.17 -31.64 6.10
N TYR A 390 -5.46 -32.58 6.71
CA TYR A 390 -5.60 -32.86 8.14
C TYR A 390 -4.27 -32.62 8.85
N GLU A 391 -4.29 -31.63 9.73
CA GLU A 391 -3.14 -31.28 10.52
C GLU A 391 -3.40 -31.58 12.00
N GLN A 392 -2.63 -32.51 12.57
CA GLN A 392 -2.84 -32.99 13.94
C GLN A 392 -2.69 -31.89 14.99
N ASP A 393 -1.81 -30.91 14.75
CA ASP A 393 -1.60 -29.77 15.63
C ASP A 393 -1.64 -28.48 14.81
N LEU A 394 -2.65 -27.65 15.06
CA LEU A 394 -2.77 -26.34 14.42
C LEU A 394 -1.85 -25.30 15.08
N SER A 395 -1.15 -25.64 16.16
CA SER A 395 -0.18 -24.77 16.81
C SER A 395 1.06 -24.54 15.94
N ILE A 396 1.82 -23.50 16.28
CA ILE A 396 3.06 -23.16 15.59
C ILE A 396 4.16 -24.06 16.12
N GLN A 397 4.73 -24.88 15.25
CA GLN A 397 5.96 -25.60 15.56
C GLN A 397 7.14 -24.64 15.57
N SER A 398 7.71 -24.43 16.76
CA SER A 398 8.92 -23.63 16.95
C SER A 398 10.16 -24.53 17.01
N GLY A 399 11.24 -24.14 16.33
CA GLY A 399 12.53 -24.81 16.47
C GLY A 399 13.09 -24.69 17.90
N ASN A 400 13.50 -25.80 18.52
CA ASN A 400 14.26 -25.76 19.77
C ASN A 400 15.65 -25.16 19.51
N GLY A 401 15.98 -24.07 20.22
CA GLY A 401 17.29 -23.42 20.10
C GLY A 401 17.33 -22.23 19.14
N PHE A 402 16.20 -21.56 18.91
CA PHE A 402 16.20 -20.26 18.25
C PHE A 402 17.13 -19.29 19.01
N SER A 403 18.28 -19.02 18.41
CA SER A 403 19.06 -17.84 18.73
C SER A 403 18.60 -16.79 17.74
N PRO A 404 18.04 -15.65 18.19
CA PRO A 404 17.67 -14.56 17.30
C PRO A 404 18.79 -14.34 16.31
N ILE A 405 18.47 -14.31 15.02
CA ILE A 405 19.42 -14.01 13.97
C ILE A 405 19.61 -12.49 13.98
N ASN A 406 19.76 -11.86 15.17
CA ASN A 406 19.64 -10.42 15.41
C ASN A 406 19.77 -9.65 14.11
N LEU A 407 18.64 -9.47 13.40
CA LEU A 407 18.71 -9.01 12.03
C LEU A 407 19.48 -7.69 12.05
N GLY A 408 20.61 -7.66 11.35
CA GLY A 408 21.46 -6.49 11.43
C GLY A 408 20.65 -5.25 11.01
N THR A 409 20.82 -4.15 11.72
CA THR A 409 20.09 -2.91 11.45
C THR A 409 20.99 -1.94 10.70
N ALA A 410 20.39 -0.99 9.98
CA ALA A 410 21.09 0.10 9.33
C ALA A 410 20.33 1.41 9.59
N SER A 411 20.98 2.42 10.16
CA SER A 411 20.36 3.74 10.34
C SER A 411 20.03 4.41 9.00
N SER A 412 19.30 5.52 9.03
CA SER A 412 19.25 6.44 7.89
C SER A 412 20.65 7.00 7.60
N ALA A 413 20.91 7.36 6.34
CA ALA A 413 22.14 8.05 5.98
C ALA A 413 22.16 9.45 6.62
N TYR A 414 23.24 9.76 7.34
CA TYR A 414 23.37 11.04 8.03
C TYR A 414 24.79 11.62 7.87
N PRO A 415 24.94 12.94 7.63
CA PRO A 415 23.88 13.90 7.32
C PRO A 415 23.24 13.64 5.94
N ASN A 416 21.97 14.00 5.79
CA ASN A 416 21.24 13.99 4.51
C ASN A 416 20.33 15.23 4.42
N PRO A 417 20.52 16.16 3.47
CA PRO A 417 21.58 16.19 2.46
C PRO A 417 23.00 16.28 3.05
N SER A 418 23.97 15.64 2.40
CA SER A 418 25.39 15.71 2.76
C SER A 418 26.16 16.67 1.86
N THR A 419 27.21 17.28 2.40
CA THR A 419 28.18 18.12 1.66
C THR A 419 29.58 17.50 1.56
N GLY A 420 29.76 16.26 2.01
CA GLY A 420 31.07 15.60 1.85
C GLY A 420 31.19 14.19 2.42
N MET A 421 30.54 13.88 3.53
CA MET A 421 30.60 12.54 4.13
C MET A 421 29.24 12.13 4.63
N ILE A 422 28.93 10.86 4.48
CA ILE A 422 27.75 10.23 5.05
C ILE A 422 28.16 9.11 5.98
N SER A 423 27.33 8.84 6.96
CA SER A 423 27.47 7.74 7.88
C SER A 423 26.18 6.95 7.97
N ILE A 424 26.32 5.64 8.10
CA ILE A 424 25.25 4.69 8.39
C ILE A 424 25.76 3.83 9.54
N ASP A 425 25.01 3.80 10.63
CA ASP A 425 25.29 2.90 11.73
C ASP A 425 24.73 1.51 11.41
N LEU A 426 25.62 0.52 11.40
CA LEU A 426 25.33 -0.88 11.19
C LEU A 426 25.42 -1.58 12.54
N GLU A 427 24.32 -2.11 13.06
CA GLU A 427 24.33 -2.79 14.36
C GLU A 427 23.88 -4.24 14.19
N LEU A 428 24.31 -5.10 15.11
CA LEU A 428 23.85 -6.49 15.22
C LEU A 428 24.18 -7.43 14.06
N TRP A 429 24.82 -6.95 12.99
CA TRP A 429 25.32 -7.79 11.89
C TRP A 429 26.41 -8.76 12.38
N ARG A 430 26.20 -10.06 12.09
CA ARG A 430 27.15 -11.16 12.39
C ARG A 430 27.67 -11.84 11.12
N GLU A 431 27.26 -11.35 9.97
CA GLU A 431 27.62 -11.87 8.65
C GLU A 431 28.38 -10.83 7.83
N PRO A 432 29.15 -11.24 6.80
CA PRO A 432 29.76 -10.31 5.88
C PRO A 432 28.70 -9.48 5.14
N LEU A 433 28.92 -8.17 5.04
CA LEU A 433 28.04 -7.27 4.32
C LEU A 433 28.65 -6.85 2.98
N ASN A 434 27.83 -6.84 1.94
CA ASN A 434 28.14 -6.15 0.69
C ASN A 434 27.43 -4.81 0.67
N ILE A 435 28.20 -3.72 0.65
CA ILE A 435 27.66 -2.37 0.51
C ILE A 435 27.94 -1.91 -0.91
N THR A 436 26.89 -1.54 -1.65
CA THR A 436 26.98 -1.05 -3.02
C THR A 436 26.25 0.29 -3.13
N VAL A 437 26.90 1.30 -3.70
CA VAL A 437 26.32 2.62 -3.91
C VAL A 437 25.99 2.77 -5.39
N TYR A 438 24.74 3.11 -5.67
CA TYR A 438 24.22 3.39 -7.01
C TYR A 438 23.90 4.88 -7.16
N ASN A 439 24.12 5.44 -8.34
CA ASN A 439 23.57 6.74 -8.70
C ASN A 439 22.10 6.62 -9.14
N LEU A 440 21.45 7.76 -9.41
CA LEU A 440 20.08 7.83 -9.95
C LEU A 440 19.84 7.02 -11.24
N LEU A 441 20.89 6.73 -12.02
CA LEU A 441 20.80 5.93 -13.24
C LEU A 441 20.96 4.43 -12.98
N GLY A 442 21.04 4.01 -11.71
CA GLY A 442 21.28 2.61 -11.33
C GLY A 442 22.71 2.13 -11.58
N GLN A 443 23.66 3.03 -11.86
CA GLN A 443 25.05 2.66 -12.09
C GLN A 443 25.77 2.54 -10.75
N GLU A 444 26.51 1.45 -10.57
CA GLU A 444 27.39 1.25 -9.42
C GLU A 444 28.55 2.26 -9.44
N VAL A 445 28.62 3.11 -8.42
CA VAL A 445 29.70 4.09 -8.23
C VAL A 445 30.70 3.66 -7.16
N TYR A 446 30.27 2.82 -6.22
CA TYR A 446 31.11 2.29 -5.15
C TYR A 446 30.62 0.92 -4.71
N ARG A 447 31.54 0.07 -4.25
CA ARG A 447 31.22 -1.20 -3.61
C ARG A 447 32.28 -1.55 -2.58
N GLU A 448 31.88 -2.10 -1.46
CA GLU A 448 32.74 -2.58 -0.39
C GLU A 448 32.18 -3.88 0.19
N ASN A 449 33.06 -4.77 0.64
CA ASN A 449 32.69 -5.94 1.41
C ASN A 449 33.24 -5.78 2.83
N LEU A 450 32.35 -5.69 3.81
CA LEU A 450 32.73 -5.65 5.21
C LEU A 450 32.74 -7.08 5.74
N ALA A 451 33.93 -7.65 5.91
CA ALA A 451 34.13 -8.97 6.49
C ALA A 451 34.44 -8.89 7.99
N GLY A 452 34.07 -9.92 8.75
CA GLY A 452 34.42 -10.02 10.18
C GLY A 452 33.64 -9.08 11.09
N MET A 453 32.37 -8.81 10.77
CA MET A 453 31.51 -7.97 11.59
C MET A 453 31.26 -8.57 12.98
N SER A 454 31.42 -7.75 14.01
CA SER A 454 30.92 -8.03 15.35
C SER A 454 29.50 -7.48 15.49
N PRO A 455 28.63 -8.07 16.32
CA PRO A 455 27.27 -7.56 16.53
C PRO A 455 27.21 -6.19 17.24
N GLN A 456 28.35 -5.57 17.58
CA GLN A 456 28.39 -4.20 18.08
C GLN A 456 28.17 -3.18 16.96
N ARG A 457 27.74 -1.96 17.34
CA ARG A 457 27.60 -0.83 16.42
C ARG A 457 28.89 -0.57 15.64
N HIS A 458 28.77 -0.61 14.32
CA HIS A 458 29.81 -0.26 13.35
C HIS A 458 29.32 0.89 12.47
N THR A 459 29.94 2.06 12.58
CA THR A 459 29.59 3.19 11.71
C THR A 459 30.33 3.06 10.38
N TRP A 460 29.61 2.65 9.34
CA TRP A 460 30.11 2.73 7.97
C TRP A 460 30.11 4.18 7.51
N ARG A 461 31.19 4.59 6.85
CA ARG A 461 31.36 5.96 6.35
C ARG A 461 31.67 5.94 4.88
N PHE A 462 31.02 6.82 4.13
CA PHE A 462 31.28 7.04 2.73
C PHE A 462 31.61 8.50 2.50
N ASP A 463 32.82 8.74 2.02
CA ASP A 463 33.40 10.05 1.73
C ASP A 463 33.05 10.55 0.32
N LEU A 464 32.06 9.90 -0.31
CA LEU A 464 31.53 10.27 -1.62
C LEU A 464 32.62 10.24 -2.71
N GLN A 465 33.57 9.31 -2.58
CA GLN A 465 34.55 9.00 -3.59
C GLN A 465 34.28 7.61 -4.17
N ASN A 466 34.43 7.47 -5.48
CA ASN A 466 34.40 6.13 -6.09
C ASN A 466 35.66 5.32 -5.73
N ARG A 467 35.71 4.05 -6.13
CA ARG A 467 36.88 3.17 -5.87
C ARG A 467 38.22 3.69 -6.40
N ARG A 468 38.24 4.69 -7.29
CA ARG A 468 39.45 5.33 -7.82
C ARG A 468 39.86 6.58 -7.04
N GLY A 469 39.19 6.89 -5.92
CA GLY A 469 39.39 8.12 -5.15
C GLY A 469 38.88 9.37 -5.85
N ILE A 470 38.01 9.22 -6.86
CA ILE A 470 37.45 10.35 -7.61
C ILE A 470 36.12 10.74 -6.94
N PRO A 471 35.95 12.01 -6.54
CA PRO A 471 34.68 12.49 -6.00
C PRO A 471 33.51 12.23 -6.96
N VAL A 472 32.40 11.74 -6.43
CA VAL A 472 31.16 11.60 -7.20
C VAL A 472 30.51 12.97 -7.43
N SER A 473 29.58 13.07 -8.39
CA SER A 473 28.88 14.32 -8.72
C SER A 473 27.78 14.64 -7.70
N SER A 474 27.34 15.90 -7.57
CA SER A 474 26.11 16.21 -6.84
C SER A 474 24.93 15.43 -7.42
N GLY A 475 24.04 14.94 -6.56
CA GLY A 475 22.89 14.14 -6.97
C GLY A 475 22.35 13.24 -5.87
N VAL A 476 21.41 12.38 -6.24
CA VAL A 476 20.83 11.37 -5.34
C VAL A 476 21.54 10.04 -5.55
N TYR A 477 21.81 9.36 -4.44
CA TYR A 477 22.48 8.06 -4.38
C TYR A 477 21.66 7.08 -3.55
N PHE A 478 21.71 5.80 -3.94
CA PHE A 478 21.11 4.69 -3.23
C PHE A 478 22.19 3.75 -2.73
N ILE A 479 22.24 3.54 -1.42
CA ILE A 479 23.23 2.70 -0.75
C ILE A 479 22.52 1.40 -0.38
N ARG A 480 22.85 0.35 -1.12
CA ARG A 480 22.39 -1.02 -0.90
C ARG A 480 23.34 -1.72 0.06
N ILE A 481 22.83 -2.20 1.19
CA ILE A 481 23.57 -2.95 2.21
C ILE A 481 22.95 -4.34 2.24
N SER A 482 23.68 -5.34 1.75
CA SER A 482 23.18 -6.71 1.59
C SER A 482 24.01 -7.69 2.41
N GLY A 483 23.36 -8.36 3.36
CA GLY A 483 23.85 -9.57 4.00
C GLY A 483 23.39 -10.83 3.26
N GLN A 484 23.54 -12.00 3.87
CA GLN A 484 23.00 -13.26 3.32
C GLN A 484 21.49 -13.36 3.56
N ARG A 485 20.99 -12.75 4.65
CA ARG A 485 19.61 -12.95 5.14
C ARG A 485 18.74 -11.69 5.11
N LYS A 486 19.33 -10.50 4.91
CA LYS A 486 18.62 -9.22 4.89
C LYS A 486 19.31 -8.22 3.99
N GLU A 487 18.51 -7.30 3.45
CA GLU A 487 18.98 -6.18 2.66
C GLU A 487 18.35 -4.87 3.14
N PHE A 488 19.12 -3.79 3.09
CA PHE A 488 18.64 -2.43 3.28
C PHE A 488 19.03 -1.56 2.10
N ILE A 489 18.15 -0.62 1.76
CA ILE A 489 18.47 0.48 0.85
C ILE A 489 18.34 1.79 1.61
N ARG A 490 19.34 2.66 1.50
CA ARG A 490 19.34 4.00 2.07
C ARG A 490 19.55 5.04 0.99
N LYS A 491 18.65 6.02 0.91
CA LYS A 491 18.75 7.16 0.00
C LYS A 491 19.60 8.25 0.65
N CYS A 492 20.44 8.91 -0.14
CA CYS A 492 21.15 10.11 0.27
C CYS A 492 21.19 11.14 -0.86
N VAL A 493 21.04 12.42 -0.52
CA VAL A 493 21.29 13.56 -1.40
C VAL A 493 22.67 14.11 -1.12
N PHE A 494 23.52 14.21 -2.14
CA PHE A 494 24.82 14.86 -2.06
C PHE A 494 24.81 16.19 -2.80
N LEU A 495 25.23 17.24 -2.11
CA LEU A 495 25.41 18.58 -2.63
C LEU A 495 26.88 18.94 -2.51
N LYS A 496 27.60 18.93 -3.64
CA LYS A 496 28.96 19.45 -3.70
C LYS A 496 28.92 20.94 -3.37
N PRO A 497 29.74 21.43 -2.42
CA PRO A 497 29.81 22.85 -2.08
C PRO A 497 30.17 23.75 -3.26
#